data_AF-A0AAU3D328-F1
#
_entry.id   AF-A0AAU3D328-F1
#
_cell.length_a   1.000
_cell.length_b   1.000
_cell.length_c   1.000
_cell.angle_alpha   90.00
_cell.angle_beta   90.00
_cell.angle_gamma   90.00
#
_symmetry.space_group_name_H-M   'P 1'
#
loop_
_entity.id
_entity.type
_entity.pdbx_description
1 polymer ?
#
loop_
_entity_poly.entity_id
_entity_poly.type
_entity_poly.pdbx_seq_one_letter_code
_entity_poly.pdbx_strand_id
1 'polypeptide(L)'
;MPPTRAPFDPPLDLPRIPPGVHLQGDEAALFEVKVVKAYTERFASIRDICAETGRSYGSIHKLLAAHVTFRGRGYAHPTKKGAS
;
A
#
# COMPACT_ATOMS: atom_id res chain seq x y z
N MET A 1 -17.98 -6.11 4.29
CA MET A 1 -16.83 -6.95 4.68
C MET A 1 -15.76 -6.78 3.60
N PRO A 2 -14.57 -6.22 3.90
CA PRO A 2 -13.51 -6.15 2.88
C PRO A 2 -13.01 -7.56 2.54
N PRO A 3 -12.56 -7.81 1.29
CA PRO A 3 -11.97 -9.11 0.94
C PRO A 3 -10.66 -9.27 1.71
N THR A 4 -10.63 -10.28 2.57
CA THR A 4 -9.43 -10.76 3.25
C THR A 4 -8.34 -11.03 2.22
N ARG A 5 -7.21 -10.33 2.34
CA ARG A 5 -5.97 -10.63 1.61
C ARG A 5 -5.73 -12.13 1.64
N ALA A 6 -5.39 -12.72 0.50
CA ALA A 6 -5.09 -14.15 0.45
C ALA A 6 -4.01 -14.45 1.50
N PRO A 7 -4.14 -15.52 2.31
CA PRO A 7 -3.24 -15.80 3.45
C PRO A 7 -1.77 -16.01 3.07
N PHE A 8 -1.44 -15.96 1.78
CA PHE A 8 -0.12 -16.23 1.19
C PHE A 8 0.49 -15.05 0.42
N ASP A 9 -0.08 -13.85 0.46
CA ASP A 9 0.65 -12.70 -0.08
C ASP A 9 1.76 -12.30 0.91
N PRO A 10 3.03 -12.21 0.49
CA PRO A 10 4.14 -11.86 1.39
C PRO A 10 3.93 -10.45 1.97
N PRO A 11 4.34 -10.19 3.23
CA PRO A 11 4.27 -8.85 3.83
C PRO A 11 4.92 -7.82 2.91
N LEU A 12 4.32 -6.65 2.74
CA LEU A 12 4.84 -5.63 1.81
C LEU A 12 6.12 -4.96 2.36
N ASP A 13 6.61 -5.43 3.51
CA ASP A 13 7.83 -4.98 4.19
C ASP A 13 7.84 -3.46 4.41
N LEU A 14 6.64 -2.95 4.70
CA LEU A 14 6.39 -1.55 4.98
C LEU A 14 6.66 -1.27 6.45
N PRO A 15 7.42 -0.20 6.79
CA PRO A 15 7.66 0.14 8.18
C PRO A 15 6.32 0.54 8.82
N ARG A 16 6.00 -0.11 9.94
CA ARG A 16 4.84 0.24 10.75
C ARG A 16 5.15 1.51 11.52
N ILE A 17 4.43 2.58 11.23
CA ILE A 17 4.67 3.88 11.87
C ILE A 17 3.66 4.06 13.00
N PRO A 18 4.12 4.31 14.24
CA PRO A 18 3.20 4.58 15.34
C PRO A 18 2.33 5.82 15.07
N PRO A 19 1.08 5.83 15.55
CA PRO A 19 0.26 7.03 15.49
C PRO A 19 0.95 8.18 16.25
N GLY A 20 0.85 9.40 15.72
CA GLY A 20 1.50 10.59 16.29
C GLY A 20 2.98 10.78 15.93
N VAL A 21 3.61 9.81 15.25
CA VAL A 21 4.99 9.98 14.77
C VAL A 21 4.98 10.71 13.42
N HIS A 22 5.77 11.77 13.33
CA HIS A 22 6.07 12.47 12.09
C HIS A 22 7.38 11.93 11.53
N LEU A 23 7.33 11.31 10.35
CA LEU A 23 8.55 10.99 9.62
C LEU A 23 9.12 12.30 9.07
N GLN A 24 10.42 12.52 9.22
CA GLN A 24 11.10 13.73 8.74
C GLN A 24 12.33 13.32 7.91
N GLY A 25 12.67 14.17 6.93
CA GLY A 25 13.86 13.99 6.09
C GLY A 25 13.91 12.62 5.41
N ASP A 26 15.03 11.93 5.57
CA ASP A 26 15.33 10.67 4.87
C ASP A 26 14.34 9.55 5.21
N GLU A 27 13.81 9.50 6.44
CA GLU A 27 12.83 8.48 6.82
C GLU A 27 11.49 8.66 6.10
N ALA A 28 11.09 9.90 5.84
CA ALA A 28 9.89 10.20 5.07
C ALA A 28 10.07 9.78 3.60
N ALA A 29 11.21 10.12 3.00
CA ALA A 29 11.53 9.74 1.63
C ALA A 29 11.59 8.22 1.45
N LEU A 30 12.25 7.51 2.37
CA LEU A 30 12.31 6.04 2.34
C LEU A 30 10.92 5.41 2.49
N PHE A 31 10.06 5.98 3.34
CA PHE A 31 8.69 5.52 3.48
C PHE A 31 7.87 5.72 2.20
N GLU A 32 7.99 6.88 1.58
CA GLU A 32 7.33 7.21 0.31
C GLU A 32 7.70 6.22 -0.79
N VAL A 33 9.00 5.97 -0.97
CA VAL A 33 9.51 4.99 -1.95
C VAL A 33 8.91 3.61 -1.69
N LYS A 34 8.90 3.15 -0.44
CA LYS A 34 8.36 1.84 -0.07
C LYS A 34 6.85 1.74 -0.33
N VAL A 35 6.08 2.78 0.01
CA VAL A 35 4.62 2.83 -0.22
C VAL A 35 4.30 2.83 -1.71
N VAL A 36 5.02 3.63 -2.49
CA VAL A 36 4.85 3.68 -3.95
C VAL A 36 5.17 2.31 -4.54
N LYS A 37 6.28 1.69 -4.15
CA LYS A 37 6.69 0.36 -4.60
C LYS A 37 5.66 -0.72 -4.27
N ALA A 38 5.10 -0.70 -3.07
CA ALA A 38 4.03 -1.61 -2.67
C ALA A 38 2.78 -1.45 -3.56
N TYR A 39 2.41 -0.22 -3.90
CA TYR A 39 1.27 0.05 -4.76
C TYR A 39 1.53 -0.35 -6.22
N THR A 40 2.68 0.01 -6.79
CA THR A 40 2.98 -0.18 -8.22
C THR A 40 3.44 -1.59 -8.54
N GLU A 41 4.43 -2.11 -7.81
CA GLU A 41 5.09 -3.40 -8.13
C GLU A 41 4.40 -4.60 -7.50
N ARG A 42 3.85 -4.44 -6.29
CA ARG A 42 3.14 -5.53 -5.58
C ARG A 42 1.63 -5.51 -5.81
N PHE A 43 1.13 -4.52 -6.55
CA PHE A 43 -0.30 -4.35 -6.85
C PHE A 43 -1.17 -4.30 -5.57
N ALA A 44 -0.62 -3.87 -4.44
CA ALA A 44 -1.33 -3.78 -3.18
C ALA A 44 -2.42 -2.71 -3.22
N SER A 45 -3.53 -2.94 -2.52
CA SER A 45 -4.56 -1.91 -2.37
C SER A 45 -4.12 -0.85 -1.36
N ILE A 46 -4.65 0.36 -1.48
CA ILE A 46 -4.42 1.43 -0.50
C ILE A 46 -4.82 0.97 0.91
N ARG A 47 -5.87 0.14 1.02
CA ARG A 47 -6.34 -0.41 2.30
C ARG A 47 -5.34 -1.38 2.92
N ASP A 48 -4.69 -2.23 2.13
CA ASP A 48 -3.66 -3.16 2.62
C ASP A 48 -2.44 -2.39 3.12
N ILE A 49 -2.02 -1.37 2.37
CA ILE A 49 -0.93 -0.47 2.75
C ILE A 49 -1.27 0.22 4.07
N CYS A 50 -2.50 0.70 4.27
CA CYS A 50 -2.92 1.28 5.54
C CYS A 50 -2.87 0.27 6.70
N ALA A 51 -3.31 -0.97 6.47
CA ALA A 51 -3.31 -2.01 7.48
C ALA A 51 -1.89 -2.39 7.95
N GLU A 52 -0.93 -2.46 7.03
CA GLU A 52 0.46 -2.75 7.37
C GLU A 52 1.20 -1.55 7.98
N THR A 53 1.03 -0.36 7.40
CA THR A 53 1.75 0.85 7.86
C THR A 53 1.15 1.44 9.14
N GLY A 54 -0.11 1.16 9.43
CA GLY A 54 -0.88 1.80 10.51
C GLY A 54 -1.27 3.26 10.21
N ARG A 55 -1.06 3.73 8.97
CA ARG A 55 -1.43 5.10 8.55
C ARG A 55 -2.86 5.18 8.06
N SER A 56 -3.41 6.39 8.16
CA SER A 56 -4.76 6.68 7.67
C SER A 56 -4.84 6.60 6.14
N TYR A 57 -6.01 6.22 5.62
CA TYR A 57 -6.28 6.22 4.19
C TYR A 57 -5.99 7.57 3.55
N GLY A 58 -6.40 8.67 4.18
CA GLY A 58 -6.17 10.02 3.66
C GLY A 58 -4.69 10.35 3.53
N SER A 59 -3.86 9.92 4.50
CA SER A 59 -2.41 10.10 4.45
C SER A 59 -1.78 9.32 3.28
N ILE A 60 -2.09 8.02 3.17
CA ILE A 60 -1.55 7.18 2.10
C ILE A 60 -2.07 7.61 0.73
N HIS A 61 -3.35 8.01 0.62
CA HIS A 61 -3.93 8.48 -0.63
C HIS A 61 -3.30 9.79 -1.10
N LYS A 62 -3.08 10.76 -0.21
CA LYS A 62 -2.39 12.02 -0.56
C LYS A 62 -0.96 11.75 -1.01
N LEU A 63 -0.24 10.87 -0.31
CA LEU A 63 1.11 10.45 -0.68
C LEU A 63 1.10 9.83 -2.08
N LEU A 64 0.27 8.82 -2.32
CA LEU A 64 0.19 8.17 -3.63
C LEU A 64 -0.22 9.15 -4.74
N ALA A 65 -1.18 10.04 -4.49
CA ALA A 65 -1.62 11.03 -5.47
C ALA A 65 -0.49 11.95 -5.96
N ALA A 66 0.54 12.17 -5.15
CA ALA A 66 1.70 12.98 -5.50
C ALA A 66 2.75 12.24 -6.36
N HIS A 67 2.77 10.90 -6.30
CA HIS A 67 3.85 10.09 -6.90
C HIS A 67 3.38 9.11 -7.97
N VAL A 68 2.09 8.77 -8.01
CA VAL A 68 1.54 7.78 -8.95
C VAL A 68 0.25 8.23 -9.57
N THR A 69 0.05 7.86 -10.84
CA THR A 69 -1.26 7.93 -11.47
C THR A 69 -2.12 6.78 -10.93
N PHE A 70 -3.25 7.11 -10.31
CA PHE A 70 -4.18 6.08 -9.86
C PHE A 70 -4.66 5.22 -11.03
N ARG A 71 -4.76 3.92 -10.79
CA ARG A 71 -5.26 3.01 -11.80
C ARG A 71 -6.73 3.36 -12.07
N GLY A 72 -7.12 3.34 -13.34
CA GLY A 72 -8.51 3.57 -13.73
C GLY A 72 -9.45 2.67 -12.94
N ARG A 73 -10.62 3.21 -12.56
CA ARG A 73 -11.70 2.47 -11.87
C ARG A 73 -12.02 1.22 -12.72
N GLY A 74 -11.57 0.05 -12.28
CA GLY A 74 -11.72 -1.20 -13.04
C GLY A 74 -10.46 -2.04 -13.23
N TYR A 75 -9.30 -1.67 -12.66
CA TYR A 75 -8.15 -2.59 -12.65
C TYR A 75 -8.51 -3.83 -11.81
N ALA A 76 -9.01 -4.87 -12.49
CA ALA A 76 -9.21 -6.19 -11.94
C ALA A 76 -7.88 -6.62 -11.31
N HIS A 77 -7.89 -6.94 -10.02
CA HIS A 77 -6.82 -7.75 -9.45
C HIS A 77 -6.71 -8.97 -10.36
N PRO A 78 -5.51 -9.38 -10.80
CA PRO A 78 -5.37 -10.67 -11.45
C PRO A 78 -5.92 -11.69 -10.46
N THR A 79 -7.12 -12.20 -10.73
CA THR A 79 -7.65 -13.34 -10.00
C THR A 79 -6.57 -14.38 -10.20
N LYS A 80 -5.90 -14.81 -9.12
CA LYS A 80 -5.00 -15.96 -9.20
C LYS A 80 -5.86 -17.07 -9.81
N LYS A 81 -5.65 -17.34 -11.11
CA LYS A 81 -6.36 -18.40 -11.80
C LYS A 81 -5.91 -19.65 -11.07
N GLY A 82 -6.89 -20.26 -10.40
CA GLY A 82 -6.66 -21.43 -9.58
C GLY A 82 -5.86 -22.46 -10.35
N ALA A 83 -5.01 -23.14 -9.59
CA ALA A 83 -4.53 -24.46 -9.95
C ALA A 83 -5.68 -25.29 -10.52
N SER A 84 -5.45 -25.88 -11.69
CA SER A 84 -6.13 -27.06 -12.23
C SER A 84 -5.16 -27.71 -13.21
#